data_AF-A0A2X2Y5X4-F1
#
_entry.id   AF-A0A2X2Y5X4-F1
#
_cell.length_a   1.000
_cell.length_b   1.000
_cell.length_c   1.000
_cell.angle_alpha   90.00
_cell.angle_beta   90.00
_cell.angle_gamma   90.00
#
_symmetry.space_group_name_H-M   'P 1'
#
loop_
_entity.id
_entity.type
_entity.pdbx_description
1 polymer ?
#
loop_
_entity_poly.entity_id
_entity_poly.type
_entity_poly.pdbx_seq_one_letter_code
_entity_poly.pdbx_strand_id
1 'polypeptide(L)'
;MSNGKCPILKSKQSIPRQVIDLTLENIKKNKDKKINLIWLEASGCSENIISLLNAEDPDVIYLLREMVNMTYNNSLMAEEGERAFERFLETLDTEFILVVEGLFPQKIMDYIML
;
A
#
# COMPACT_ATOMS: atom_id res chain seq x y z
N MET A 1 25.33 -33.77 -11.15
CA MET A 1 24.47 -32.55 -11.15
C MET A 1 23.98 -32.34 -9.74
N SER A 2 24.61 -31.43 -8.98
CA SER A 2 24.25 -31.19 -7.58
C SER A 2 22.95 -30.37 -7.52
N ASN A 3 21.88 -31.00 -7.02
CA ASN A 3 20.67 -30.34 -6.55
C ASN A 3 20.98 -29.56 -5.27
N GLY A 4 21.71 -28.46 -5.39
CA GLY A 4 22.03 -27.58 -4.27
C GLY A 4 20.89 -26.60 -4.00
N LYS A 5 19.87 -27.01 -3.23
CA LYS A 5 18.93 -26.05 -2.64
C LYS A 5 19.71 -25.16 -1.66
N CYS A 6 20.02 -23.93 -2.08
CA CYS A 6 20.77 -22.95 -1.31
C CYS A 6 20.05 -22.64 0.03
N PRO A 7 20.65 -22.94 1.20
CA PRO A 7 20.04 -22.70 2.50
C PRO A 7 19.77 -21.23 2.79
N ILE A 8 20.62 -20.33 2.26
CA ILE A 8 20.51 -18.87 2.41
C ILE A 8 19.28 -18.33 1.65
N LEU A 9 18.94 -18.94 0.51
CA LEU A 9 17.77 -18.53 -0.26
C LEU A 9 16.48 -18.92 0.48
N LYS A 10 16.46 -20.10 1.10
CA LYS A 10 15.34 -20.56 1.95
C LYS A 10 15.13 -19.65 3.16
N SER A 11 16.19 -19.27 3.87
CA SER A 11 16.07 -18.44 5.07
C SER A 11 15.63 -17.00 4.75
N LYS A 12 16.11 -16.41 3.64
CA LYS A 12 15.68 -15.08 3.18
C LYS A 12 14.19 -15.02 2.82
N GLN A 13 13.65 -16.09 2.26
CA GLN A 13 12.24 -16.14 1.84
C GLN A 13 11.30 -16.58 2.97
N SER A 14 11.76 -17.43 3.90
CA SER A 14 10.89 -17.99 4.93
C SER A 14 10.49 -16.99 6.01
N ILE A 15 11.42 -16.14 6.45
CA ILE A 15 11.16 -15.25 7.60
C ILE A 15 10.13 -14.16 7.26
N PRO A 16 10.26 -13.40 6.15
CA PRO A 16 9.26 -12.38 5.81
C PRO A 16 7.88 -12.99 5.55
N ARG A 17 7.83 -14.13 4.85
CA ARG A 17 6.57 -14.80 4.52
C ARG A 17 5.85 -15.32 5.76
N GLN A 18 6.57 -15.89 6.72
CA GLN A 18 5.99 -16.33 8.00
C GLN A 18 5.37 -15.18 8.80
N VAL A 19 6.02 -14.02 8.83
CA VAL A 19 5.48 -12.83 9.52
C VAL A 19 4.23 -12.32 8.82
N ILE A 20 4.25 -12.26 7.49
CA ILE A 20 3.09 -11.86 6.69
C ILE A 20 1.92 -12.83 6.92
N ASP A 21 2.17 -14.14 6.81
CA ASP A 21 1.15 -15.18 6.99
C ASP A 21 0.52 -15.12 8.38
N LEU A 22 1.34 -14.98 9.43
CA LEU A 22 0.87 -14.84 10.81
C LEU A 22 0.00 -13.58 10.99
N THR A 23 0.43 -12.46 10.42
CA THR A 23 -0.31 -11.19 10.49
C THR A 23 -1.67 -11.33 9.79
N LEU A 24 -1.70 -11.93 8.61
CA LEU A 24 -2.94 -12.16 7.86
C LEU A 24 -3.88 -13.12 8.59
N GLU A 25 -3.35 -14.17 9.22
CA GLU A 25 -4.15 -15.05 10.07
C GLU A 25 -4.78 -14.32 11.24
N ASN A 26 -4.04 -13.44 11.91
CA ASN A 26 -4.57 -12.65 13.01
C ASN A 26 -5.66 -11.68 12.55
N ILE A 27 -5.48 -11.02 11.39
CA ILE A 27 -6.50 -10.17 10.77
C ILE A 27 -7.76 -10.99 10.49
N LYS A 28 -7.63 -12.17 9.87
CA LYS A 28 -8.78 -13.07 9.57
C LYS A 28 -9.48 -13.56 10.83
N LYS A 29 -8.75 -13.76 11.93
CA LYS A 29 -9.28 -14.15 13.24
C LYS A 29 -9.79 -12.95 14.06
N ASN A 30 -9.83 -11.75 13.48
CA ASN A 30 -10.20 -10.49 14.14
C ASN A 30 -9.39 -10.17 15.40
N LYS A 31 -8.15 -10.67 15.50
CA LYS A 31 -7.23 -10.36 16.59
C LYS A 31 -6.52 -9.03 16.35
N ASP A 32 -6.16 -8.79 15.10
CA ASP A 32 -5.54 -7.54 14.62
C ASP A 32 -6.47 -6.88 13.58
N LYS A 33 -6.37 -5.57 13.43
CA LYS A 33 -7.05 -4.84 12.36
C LYS A 33 -6.09 -4.62 11.19
N LYS A 34 -6.64 -4.52 9.97
CA LYS A 34 -5.84 -4.03 8.83
C LYS A 34 -5.39 -2.61 9.12
N ILE A 35 -4.14 -2.31 8.79
CA ILE A 35 -3.61 -0.96 8.88
C ILE A 35 -4.22 -0.08 7.81
N ASN A 36 -4.49 1.19 8.14
CA ASN A 36 -4.93 2.17 7.17
C ASN A 36 -3.77 2.53 6.23
N LEU A 37 -4.09 2.77 4.96
CA LEU A 37 -3.13 3.13 3.93
C LEU A 37 -3.62 4.37 3.18
N ILE A 38 -2.80 5.41 3.21
CA ILE A 38 -2.92 6.57 2.33
C ILE A 38 -1.89 6.40 1.22
N TRP A 39 -2.34 6.36 -0.04
CA TRP A 39 -1.46 6.41 -1.21
C TRP A 39 -1.65 7.74 -1.93
N LEU A 40 -0.72 8.66 -1.71
CA LEU A 40 -0.77 10.01 -2.25
C LEU A 40 0.09 10.10 -3.51
N GLU A 41 -0.54 10.34 -4.65
CA GLU A 41 0.16 10.63 -5.91
C GLU A 41 0.32 12.14 -6.05
N ALA A 42 1.56 12.61 -5.98
CA ALA A 42 1.94 13.99 -6.22
C ALA A 42 2.16 14.21 -7.74
N SER A 43 3.17 14.99 -8.13
CA SER A 43 3.49 15.15 -9.55
C SER A 43 4.17 13.89 -10.11
N GLY A 44 3.50 13.20 -11.04
CA GLY A 44 3.99 11.95 -11.61
C GLY A 44 3.23 11.52 -12.87
N CYS A 45 3.68 10.43 -13.49
CA CYS A 45 3.11 9.85 -14.72
C CYS A 45 2.17 8.66 -14.41
N SER A 46 1.74 8.49 -13.16
CA SER A 46 0.92 7.36 -12.67
C SER A 46 1.54 5.97 -12.91
N GLU A 47 2.84 5.89 -13.19
CA GLU A 47 3.51 4.64 -13.53
C GLU A 47 3.60 3.69 -12.33
N ASN A 48 3.70 4.19 -11.09
CA ASN A 48 3.80 3.29 -9.94
C ASN A 48 2.43 2.72 -9.59
N ILE A 49 1.34 3.50 -9.72
CA ILE A 49 0.00 2.95 -9.53
C ILE A 49 -0.34 1.90 -10.61
N ILE A 50 0.06 2.11 -11.87
CA ILE A 50 -0.08 1.09 -12.92
C ILE A 50 0.77 -0.15 -12.60
N SER A 51 2.00 0.04 -12.11
CA SER A 51 2.84 -1.07 -11.66
C SER A 51 2.21 -1.86 -10.50
N LEU A 52 1.50 -1.18 -9.59
CA LEU A 52 0.75 -1.82 -8.52
C LEU A 52 -0.43 -2.65 -9.06
N LEU A 53 -1.19 -2.09 -10.00
CA LEU A 53 -2.33 -2.76 -10.63
C LEU A 53 -1.93 -4.03 -11.40
N ASN A 54 -0.71 -4.07 -11.94
CA ASN A 54 -0.16 -5.22 -12.67
C ASN A 54 0.52 -6.26 -11.77
N ALA A 55 0.47 -6.13 -10.44
CA ALA A 55 1.04 -7.13 -9.53
C ALA A 55 0.29 -8.47 -9.60
N GLU A 56 1.01 -9.60 -9.49
CA GLU A 56 0.43 -10.96 -9.65
C GLU A 56 0.54 -11.87 -8.42
N ASP A 57 1.54 -11.71 -7.54
CA ASP A 57 1.74 -12.58 -6.37
C ASP A 57 2.31 -11.83 -5.15
N PRO A 58 1.44 -11.26 -4.28
CA PRO A 58 -0.01 -11.17 -4.39
C PRO A 58 -0.47 -10.10 -5.40
N ASP A 59 -1.70 -10.23 -5.90
CA ASP A 59 -2.33 -9.23 -6.77
C ASP A 59 -2.90 -8.03 -6.00
N VAL A 60 -3.28 -6.97 -6.73
CA VAL A 60 -3.84 -5.75 -6.12
C VAL A 60 -5.16 -6.00 -5.39
N ILE A 61 -5.96 -6.96 -5.87
CA ILE A 61 -7.24 -7.30 -5.24
C ILE A 61 -6.98 -7.92 -3.86
N TYR A 62 -6.00 -8.80 -3.75
CA TYR A 62 -5.55 -9.39 -2.50
C TYR A 62 -5.03 -8.32 -1.53
N LEU A 63 -4.20 -7.39 -2.00
CA LEU A 63 -3.71 -6.28 -1.19
C LEU A 63 -4.87 -5.49 -0.57
N LEU A 64 -5.83 -5.05 -1.39
CA LEU A 64 -6.98 -4.25 -0.97
C LEU A 64 -7.94 -5.05 -0.07
N ARG A 65 -8.11 -6.35 -0.32
CA ARG A 65 -9.08 -7.18 0.40
C ARG A 65 -8.55 -7.86 1.65
N GLU A 66 -7.26 -8.10 1.76
CA GLU A 66 -6.70 -8.92 2.85
C GLU A 66 -5.68 -8.17 3.70
N MET A 67 -4.91 -7.24 3.12
CA MET A 67 -3.71 -6.70 3.77
C MET A 67 -3.93 -5.33 4.41
N VAL A 68 -4.52 -4.39 3.66
CA VAL A 68 -4.62 -2.99 4.08
C VAL A 68 -6.06 -2.49 3.97
N ASN A 69 -6.35 -1.41 4.69
CA ASN A 69 -7.52 -0.59 4.43
C ASN A 69 -7.07 0.66 3.67
N MET A 70 -7.18 0.64 2.33
CA MET A 70 -6.84 1.81 1.51
C MET A 70 -7.91 2.88 1.70
N THR A 71 -7.61 3.89 2.50
CA THR A 71 -8.58 4.93 2.87
C THR A 71 -8.55 6.14 1.95
N TYR A 72 -7.40 6.38 1.31
CA TYR A 72 -7.25 7.45 0.32
C TYR A 72 -6.29 7.02 -0.79
N ASN A 73 -6.73 7.20 -2.03
CA ASN A 73 -5.90 7.18 -3.24
C ASN A 73 -6.62 7.97 -4.33
N ASN A 74 -5.97 9.00 -4.86
CA ASN A 74 -6.56 9.92 -5.82
C ASN A 74 -6.91 9.30 -7.19
N SER A 75 -6.46 8.07 -7.49
CA SER A 75 -6.74 7.39 -8.77
C SER A 75 -7.77 6.25 -8.67
N LEU A 76 -7.89 5.59 -7.52
CA LEU A 76 -8.64 4.34 -7.34
C LEU A 76 -9.87 4.48 -6.44
N MET A 77 -9.92 5.50 -5.57
CA MET A 77 -11.04 5.66 -4.66
C MET A 77 -12.29 6.17 -5.38
N ALA A 78 -13.47 5.83 -4.86
CA ALA A 78 -14.75 6.23 -5.46
C ALA A 78 -15.21 7.63 -5.04
N GLU A 79 -14.70 8.14 -3.91
CA GLU A 79 -15.01 9.48 -3.43
C GLU A 79 -14.13 10.51 -4.13
N GLU A 80 -14.69 11.68 -4.43
CA GLU A 80 -14.00 12.78 -5.13
C GLU A 80 -14.28 14.11 -4.41
N GLY A 81 -13.45 15.11 -4.67
CA GLY A 81 -13.61 16.47 -4.13
C GLY A 81 -13.59 16.51 -2.61
N GLU A 82 -14.50 17.28 -2.02
CA GLU A 82 -14.56 17.52 -0.57
C GLU A 82 -14.69 16.22 0.25
N ARG A 83 -15.47 15.24 -0.22
CA ARG A 83 -15.61 13.96 0.47
C ARG A 83 -14.30 13.17 0.52
N ALA A 84 -13.55 13.15 -0.59
CA ALA A 84 -12.24 12.50 -0.61
C ALA A 84 -11.27 13.20 0.35
N PHE A 85 -11.33 14.53 0.41
CA PHE A 85 -10.52 15.32 1.31
C PHE A 85 -10.88 15.11 2.79
N GLU A 86 -12.17 15.06 3.13
CA GLU A 86 -12.65 14.68 4.47
C GLU A 86 -12.10 13.30 4.86
N ARG A 87 -12.19 12.32 3.95
CA ARG A 87 -11.69 10.97 4.19
C ARG A 87 -10.17 10.93 4.42
N PHE A 88 -9.44 11.75 3.69
CA PHE A 88 -8.00 11.96 3.91
C PHE A 88 -7.74 12.50 5.32
N LEU A 89 -8.41 13.59 5.71
CA LEU A 89 -8.26 14.21 7.04
C LEU A 89 -8.63 13.24 8.17
N GLU A 90 -9.74 12.51 8.06
CA GLU A 90 -10.15 11.50 9.04
C GLU A 90 -9.06 10.43 9.25
N THR A 91 -8.34 10.05 8.19
CA THR A 91 -7.29 9.03 8.30
C THR A 91 -6.07 9.54 9.05
N LEU A 92 -5.75 10.84 8.97
CA LEU A 92 -4.58 11.42 9.64
C LEU A 92 -4.62 11.28 11.16
N ASP A 93 -5.81 11.17 11.74
CA ASP A 93 -6.03 10.95 13.19
C ASP A 93 -5.97 9.46 13.59
N THR A 94 -5.54 8.57 12.70
CA THR A 94 -5.43 7.12 12.93
C THR A 94 -3.99 6.62 12.84
N GLU A 95 -3.77 5.33 13.11
CA GLU A 95 -2.51 4.67 12.74
C GLU A 95 -2.56 4.28 11.25
N PHE A 96 -1.61 4.78 10.46
CA PHE A 96 -1.59 4.56 9.01
C PHE A 96 -0.18 4.44 8.45
N ILE A 97 -0.09 3.84 7.27
CA ILE A 97 1.08 3.90 6.40
C ILE A 97 0.82 4.98 5.34
N LEU A 98 1.80 5.86 5.14
CA LEU A 98 1.80 6.82 4.05
C LEU A 98 2.71 6.34 2.93
N VAL A 99 2.12 6.08 1.76
CA VAL A 99 2.86 5.89 0.52
C VAL A 99 2.77 7.18 -0.27
N VAL A 100 3.93 7.68 -0.70
CA VAL A 100 4.01 8.88 -1.52
C VAL A 100 4.64 8.51 -2.86
N GLU A 101 3.90 8.80 -3.92
CA GLU A 101 4.33 8.61 -5.30
C GLU A 101 4.55 9.98 -5.96
N GLY A 102 5.56 10.05 -6.83
CA GLY A 102 5.88 11.26 -7.58
C GLY A 102 6.82 12.21 -6.85
N LEU A 103 7.08 13.35 -7.49
CA LEU A 103 7.98 14.38 -7.00
C LEU A 103 7.19 15.54 -6.41
N PHE A 104 7.80 16.21 -5.43
CA PHE A 104 7.37 17.53 -5.00
C PHE A 104 8.32 18.57 -5.63
N PRO A 105 7.83 19.47 -6.49
CA PRO A 105 8.66 20.54 -7.02
C PRO A 105 9.08 21.47 -5.87
N GLN A 106 10.39 21.56 -5.64
CA GLN A 106 10.95 22.35 -4.54
C GLN A 106 10.73 23.86 -4.70
N LYS A 107 10.48 24.31 -5.93
CA LYS A 107 10.10 25.68 -6.26
C LYS A 107 8.61 25.69 -6.57
N ILE A 108 7.86 26.38 -5.72
CA ILE A 108 6.41 26.61 -5.79
C ILE A 108 5.60 25.41 -5.27
N MET A 109 5.30 25.46 -3.97
CA MET A 109 4.31 24.59 -3.33
C MET A 109 2.89 24.81 -3.91
N ASP A 110 2.67 25.85 -4.71
CA ASP A 110 1.38 26.15 -5.34
C ASP A 110 1.10 25.32 -6.63
N TYR A 111 2.09 24.58 -7.14
CA TYR A 111 1.95 23.88 -8.43
C TYR A 111 1.28 22.50 -8.29
N ILE A 112 1.21 21.97 -7.06
CA ILE A 112 0.46 20.75 -6.76
C ILE A 112 -0.74 21.16 -5.91
N MET A 113 -1.90 21.33 -6.55
CA MET A 113 -3.19 21.36 -5.86
C MET A 113 -3.71 19.93 -5.77
N LEU A 114 -3.54 19.31 -4.60
CA LEU A 114 -4.16 18.04 -4.21
C LEU A 114 -5.60 18.26 -3.76
#